data_AF-A0A848V446-F1
#
_entry.id   AF-A0A848V446-F1
#
_cell.length_a   1.000
_cell.length_b   1.000
_cell.length_c   1.000
_cell.angle_alpha   90.00
_cell.angle_beta   90.00
_cell.angle_gamma   90.00
#
_symmetry.space_group_name_H-M   'P 1'
#
loop_
_entity.id
_entity.type
_entity.pdbx_description
1 polymer ?
#
loop_
_entity_poly.entity_id
_entity_poly.type
_entity_poly.pdbx_seq_one_letter_code
_entity_poly.pdbx_strand_id
1 'polypeptide(L)'
;MAGRKKLDLKREHRKSTRQLAVLNRDLAAKMILLASQTGDTSPLIQAVDALQKADELFSTESTPRELVEIRQALAETLHMLGKTQDDVEALEKSIESYRSAITLASLLGDDKMRNDLKKNYAKARDLLAKKSPNVSVLGAA
;
A
#
# COMPACT_ATOMS: atom_id res chain seq x y z
N MET A 1 12.36 -36.91 14.67
CA MET A 1 12.03 -36.69 13.24
C MET A 1 10.91 -35.64 13.02
N ALA A 2 9.77 -35.71 13.72
CA ALA A 2 8.61 -34.81 13.50
C ALA A 2 8.89 -33.30 13.75
N GLY A 3 9.73 -32.95 14.73
CA GLY A 3 10.06 -31.56 15.05
C GLY A 3 10.86 -30.82 13.95
N ARG A 4 11.80 -31.51 13.29
CA ARG A 4 12.58 -30.94 12.16
C ARG A 4 11.68 -30.68 10.95
N LYS A 5 10.85 -31.65 10.57
CA LYS A 5 9.89 -31.51 9.46
C LYS A 5 8.92 -30.33 9.65
N LYS A 6 8.43 -30.11 10.88
CA LYS A 6 7.57 -28.96 11.21
C LYS A 6 8.29 -27.62 11.09
N LEU A 7 9.56 -27.56 11.50
CA LEU A 7 10.41 -26.36 11.36
C LEU A 7 10.72 -26.05 9.90
N ASP A 8 11.02 -27.07 9.09
CA ASP A 8 11.32 -26.93 7.67
C ASP A 8 10.08 -26.46 6.89
N LEU A 9 8.91 -27.04 7.15
CA LEU A 9 7.64 -26.59 6.58
C LEU A 9 7.32 -25.14 6.95
N LYS A 10 7.56 -24.72 8.19
CA LYS A 10 7.40 -23.31 8.60
C LYS A 10 8.38 -22.37 7.88
N ARG A 11 9.60 -22.81 7.59
CA ARG A 11 10.59 -22.02 6.84
C ARG A 11 10.20 -21.90 5.37
N GLU A 12 9.76 -22.99 4.77
CA GLU A 12 9.31 -23.02 3.38
C GLU A 12 8.05 -22.18 3.18
N HIS A 13 7.04 -22.34 4.04
CA HIS A 13 5.85 -21.50 4.04
C HIS A 13 6.21 -20.02 4.12
N ARG A 14 7.09 -19.63 5.06
CA ARG A 14 7.58 -18.24 5.18
C ARG A 14 8.24 -17.72 3.90
N LYS A 15 9.08 -18.53 3.27
CA LYS A 15 9.76 -18.15 2.02
C LYS A 15 8.74 -17.94 0.90
N SER A 16 7.78 -18.86 0.76
CA SER A 16 6.73 -18.76 -0.25
C SER A 16 5.83 -17.54 -0.03
N THR A 17 5.42 -17.27 1.21
CA THR A 17 4.66 -16.06 1.56
C THR A 17 5.43 -14.80 1.16
N ARG A 18 6.72 -14.70 1.55
CA ARG A 18 7.61 -13.58 1.21
C ARG A 18 7.71 -13.36 -0.31
N GLN A 19 7.92 -14.43 -1.07
CA GLN A 19 7.99 -14.36 -2.53
C GLN A 19 6.68 -13.86 -3.14
N LEU A 20 5.53 -14.27 -2.60
CA LEU A 20 4.22 -13.82 -3.06
C LEU A 20 4.01 -12.31 -2.83
N ALA A 21 4.46 -11.75 -1.70
CA ALA A 21 4.40 -10.29 -1.51
C ALA A 21 5.21 -9.52 -2.54
N VAL A 22 6.45 -9.94 -2.76
CA VAL A 22 7.35 -9.26 -3.69
C VAL A 22 6.73 -9.29 -5.09
N LEU A 23 6.17 -10.44 -5.47
CA LEU A 23 5.48 -10.58 -6.74
C LEU A 23 4.24 -9.68 -6.84
N ASN A 24 3.40 -9.62 -5.79
CA ASN A 24 2.22 -8.75 -5.77
C ASN A 24 2.61 -7.27 -5.82
N ARG A 25 3.70 -6.87 -5.15
CA ARG A 25 4.25 -5.51 -5.22
C ARG A 25 4.72 -5.16 -6.63
N ASP A 26 5.49 -6.04 -7.26
CA ASP A 26 5.99 -5.82 -8.62
C ASP A 26 4.86 -5.80 -9.65
N LEU A 27 3.84 -6.64 -9.45
CA LEU A 27 2.63 -6.65 -10.27
C LEU A 27 1.87 -5.32 -10.13
N ALA A 28 1.68 -4.83 -8.91
CA ALA A 28 1.03 -3.55 -8.67
C ALA A 28 1.79 -2.39 -9.34
N ALA A 29 3.12 -2.36 -9.25
CA ALA A 29 3.94 -1.35 -9.92
C ALA A 29 3.73 -1.36 -11.45
N LYS A 30 3.64 -2.54 -12.08
CA LYS A 30 3.34 -2.67 -13.51
C LYS A 30 1.92 -2.22 -13.84
N MET A 31 0.95 -2.51 -12.98
CA MET A 31 -0.44 -2.09 -13.16
C MET A 31 -0.60 -0.56 -13.04
N ILE A 32 0.11 0.09 -12.11
CA ILE A 32 0.18 1.55 -12.00
C ILE A 32 0.77 2.15 -13.28
N LEU A 33 1.88 1.59 -13.76
CA LEU A 33 2.50 2.04 -15.00
C LEU A 33 1.54 1.90 -16.19
N LEU A 34 0.90 0.74 -16.33
CA LEU A 34 -0.06 0.48 -17.40
C LEU A 34 -1.22 1.48 -17.35
N ALA A 35 -1.84 1.67 -16.17
CA ALA A 35 -2.93 2.62 -16.00
C ALA A 35 -2.50 4.05 -16.34
N SER A 36 -1.27 4.44 -16.02
CA SER A 36 -0.74 5.76 -16.40
C SER A 36 -0.57 5.94 -17.91
N GLN A 37 -0.36 4.85 -18.65
CA GLN A 37 -0.15 4.85 -20.10
C GLN A 37 -1.47 4.71 -20.89
N THR A 38 -2.43 3.96 -20.37
CA THR A 38 -3.66 3.60 -21.10
C THR A 38 -4.90 4.32 -20.59
N GLY A 39 -4.87 4.84 -19.36
CA GLY A 39 -6.05 5.36 -18.66
C GLY A 39 -7.01 4.26 -18.15
N ASP A 40 -6.73 2.98 -18.41
CA ASP A 40 -7.53 1.87 -17.88
C ASP A 40 -7.14 1.58 -16.43
N THR A 41 -8.14 1.67 -15.56
CA THR A 41 -8.01 1.55 -14.11
C THR A 41 -8.47 0.20 -13.58
N SER A 42 -9.05 -0.65 -14.44
CA SER A 42 -9.46 -2.02 -14.10
C SER A 42 -8.30 -2.84 -13.49
N PRO A 43 -7.05 -2.75 -14.00
CA PRO A 43 -5.92 -3.43 -13.39
C PRO A 43 -5.57 -2.92 -11.97
N LEU A 44 -5.86 -1.66 -11.66
CA LEU A 44 -5.55 -1.08 -10.34
C LEU A 44 -6.40 -1.70 -9.23
N ILE A 45 -7.67 -2.02 -9.51
CA ILE A 45 -8.57 -2.68 -8.55
C ILE A 45 -8.01 -4.06 -8.18
N GLN A 46 -7.52 -4.81 -9.16
CA GLN A 46 -6.88 -6.11 -8.93
C GLN A 46 -5.57 -5.98 -8.13
N ALA A 47 -4.78 -4.94 -8.41
CA ALA A 47 -3.59 -4.63 -7.61
C ALA A 47 -3.93 -4.35 -6.14
N VAL A 48 -4.98 -3.58 -5.87
CA VAL A 48 -5.43 -3.30 -4.49
C VAL A 48 -5.79 -4.59 -3.75
N ASP A 49 -6.60 -5.46 -4.35
CA ASP A 49 -6.99 -6.75 -3.74
C ASP A 49 -5.77 -7.65 -3.47
N ALA A 50 -4.84 -7.74 -4.43
CA ALA A 50 -3.62 -8.53 -4.28
C ALA A 50 -2.69 -8.00 -3.17
N LEU A 51 -2.59 -6.67 -3.04
CA LEU A 51 -1.79 -6.02 -2.00
C LEU A 51 -2.43 -6.11 -0.61
N GLN A 52 -3.76 -6.04 -0.51
CA GLN A 52 -4.49 -6.25 0.75
C GLN A 52 -4.29 -7.68 1.25
N LYS A 53 -4.44 -8.68 0.38
CA LYS A 53 -4.14 -10.08 0.70
C LYS A 53 -2.67 -10.26 1.12
N ALA A 54 -1.76 -9.52 0.51
CA ALA A 54 -0.37 -9.51 0.97
C ALA A 54 -0.27 -8.92 2.39
N ASP A 55 -0.80 -7.73 2.66
CA ASP A 55 -0.72 -7.08 3.98
C ASP A 55 -1.29 -7.96 5.11
N GLU A 56 -2.38 -8.70 4.87
CA GLU A 56 -2.94 -9.67 5.82
C GLU A 56 -1.94 -10.78 6.21
N LEU A 57 -1.21 -11.32 5.23
CA LEU A 57 -0.23 -12.40 5.42
C LEU A 57 1.02 -11.95 6.18
N PHE A 58 1.36 -10.65 6.15
CA PHE A 58 2.59 -10.12 6.76
C PHE A 58 2.40 -9.49 8.15
N SER A 59 1.19 -9.51 8.71
CA SER A 59 0.87 -8.89 10.00
C SER A 59 1.58 -9.49 11.22
N THR A 60 2.14 -10.71 11.15
CA THR A 60 2.73 -11.40 12.32
C THR A 60 4.17 -11.93 12.18
N GLU A 61 4.68 -12.19 10.99
CA GLU A 61 6.02 -12.83 10.80
C GLU A 61 6.93 -12.14 9.75
N SER A 62 6.61 -10.91 9.34
CA SER A 62 7.29 -10.18 8.27
C SER A 62 8.49 -9.34 8.72
N THR A 63 9.40 -9.01 7.78
CA THR A 63 10.38 -7.95 8.05
C THR A 63 9.69 -6.58 7.93
N PRO A 64 9.90 -5.63 8.86
CA PRO A 64 9.13 -4.39 8.85
C PRO A 64 9.35 -3.56 7.58
N ARG A 65 10.48 -3.76 6.87
CA ARG A 65 10.77 -3.11 5.58
C ARG A 65 9.84 -3.55 4.47
N GLU A 66 9.49 -4.82 4.40
CA GLU A 66 8.58 -5.35 3.37
C GLU A 66 7.16 -4.83 3.57
N LEU A 67 6.73 -4.72 4.83
CA LEU A 67 5.45 -4.08 5.15
C LEU A 67 5.41 -2.62 4.69
N VAL A 68 6.52 -1.88 4.83
CA VAL A 68 6.59 -0.50 4.30
C VAL A 68 6.37 -0.51 2.79
N GLU A 69 7.05 -1.39 2.06
CA GLU A 69 6.97 -1.46 0.59
C GLU A 69 5.57 -1.88 0.10
N ILE A 70 4.93 -2.84 0.77
CA ILE A 70 3.54 -3.27 0.45
C ILE A 70 2.56 -2.11 0.69
N ARG A 71 2.64 -1.46 1.86
CA ARG A 71 1.76 -0.35 2.22
C ARG A 71 1.98 0.87 1.34
N GLN A 72 3.22 1.12 0.92
CA GLN A 72 3.54 2.14 -0.07
C GLN A 72 2.87 1.83 -1.42
N ALA A 73 3.03 0.60 -1.94
CA ALA A 73 2.43 0.21 -3.20
C ALA A 73 0.89 0.28 -3.15
N LEU A 74 0.28 -0.09 -2.01
CA LEU A 74 -1.16 0.03 -1.79
C LEU A 74 -1.59 1.50 -1.83
N ALA A 75 -0.86 2.36 -1.12
CA ALA A 75 -1.13 3.79 -1.10
C ALA A 75 -1.03 4.44 -2.49
N GLU A 76 -0.01 4.07 -3.27
CA GLU A 76 0.20 4.58 -4.63
C GLU A 76 -0.89 4.11 -5.60
N THR A 77 -1.30 2.84 -5.50
CA THR A 77 -2.36 2.27 -6.34
C THR A 77 -3.70 2.96 -6.06
N LEU A 78 -4.04 3.14 -4.78
CA LEU A 78 -5.24 3.84 -4.34
C LEU A 78 -5.22 5.33 -4.71
N HIS A 79 -4.07 5.99 -4.61
CA HIS A 79 -3.91 7.37 -5.05
C HIS A 79 -4.19 7.52 -6.54
N MET A 80 -3.66 6.60 -7.36
CA MET A 80 -3.91 6.61 -8.79
C MET A 80 -5.40 6.37 -9.08
N LEU A 81 -6.01 5.36 -8.45
CA LEU A 81 -7.43 5.05 -8.60
C LEU A 81 -8.30 6.28 -8.31
N GLY A 82 -8.11 6.89 -7.14
CA GLY A 82 -8.83 8.09 -6.72
C GLY A 82 -8.58 9.31 -7.61
N LYS A 83 -7.37 9.44 -8.18
CA LYS A 83 -7.08 10.48 -9.17
C LYS A 83 -7.84 10.26 -10.49
N THR A 84 -7.91 9.01 -10.94
CA THR A 84 -8.44 8.66 -12.27
C THR A 84 -9.96 8.50 -12.29
N GLN A 85 -10.57 8.05 -11.20
CA GLN A 85 -12.00 7.77 -11.10
C GLN A 85 -12.75 8.79 -10.23
N ASP A 86 -12.07 9.82 -9.72
CA ASP A 86 -12.61 10.76 -8.74
C ASP A 86 -13.14 10.08 -7.46
N ASP A 87 -12.57 8.92 -7.13
CA ASP A 87 -12.91 8.12 -5.96
C ASP A 87 -12.27 8.70 -4.69
N VAL A 88 -13.08 9.42 -3.92
CA VAL A 88 -12.71 10.04 -2.64
C VAL A 88 -12.34 8.99 -1.60
N GLU A 89 -13.06 7.86 -1.54
CA GLU A 89 -12.81 6.80 -0.57
C GLU A 89 -11.45 6.13 -0.84
N ALA A 90 -11.08 5.95 -2.12
CA ALA A 90 -9.74 5.49 -2.49
C ALA A 90 -8.65 6.47 -2.05
N LEU A 91 -8.87 7.79 -2.14
CA LEU A 91 -7.91 8.79 -1.65
C LEU A 91 -7.77 8.76 -0.12
N GLU A 92 -8.85 8.55 0.62
CA GLU A 92 -8.81 8.40 2.08
C GLU A 92 -8.01 7.15 2.49
N LYS A 93 -8.28 6.00 1.87
CA LYS A 93 -7.53 4.75 2.11
C LYS A 93 -6.05 4.86 1.69
N SER A 94 -5.74 5.64 0.65
CA SER A 94 -4.37 5.95 0.25
C SER A 94 -3.62 6.69 1.37
N ILE A 95 -4.25 7.71 1.96
CA ILE A 95 -3.70 8.51 3.07
C ILE A 95 -3.44 7.62 4.30
N GLU A 96 -4.38 6.73 4.64
CA GLU A 96 -4.20 5.78 5.75
C GLU A 96 -3.03 4.82 5.52
N SER A 97 -2.92 4.29 4.31
CA SER A 97 -1.83 3.40 3.90
C SER A 97 -0.47 4.10 3.98
N TYR A 98 -0.37 5.34 3.48
CA TYR A 98 0.84 6.15 3.63
C TYR A 98 1.19 6.44 5.09
N ARG A 99 0.22 6.78 5.94
CA ARG A 99 0.47 7.03 7.36
C ARG A 99 1.10 5.83 8.04
N SER A 100 0.57 4.64 7.78
CA SER A 100 1.10 3.44 8.41
C SER A 100 2.47 3.05 7.84
N ALA A 101 2.72 3.25 6.55
CA ALA A 101 4.06 3.09 5.95
C ALA A 101 5.09 4.06 6.56
N ILE A 102 4.71 5.33 6.80
CA ILE A 102 5.56 6.34 7.46
C ILE A 102 5.90 5.91 8.89
N THR A 103 4.92 5.42 9.64
CA THR A 103 5.13 4.91 11.01
C THR A 103 6.14 3.76 11.00
N LEU A 104 5.95 2.79 10.11
CA LEU A 104 6.86 1.63 9.99
C LEU A 104 8.27 2.05 9.55
N ALA A 105 8.39 2.96 8.58
CA ALA A 105 9.70 3.50 8.16
C ALA A 105 10.39 4.24 9.31
N SER A 106 9.63 4.92 10.17
CA SER A 106 10.16 5.55 11.37
C SER A 106 10.66 4.53 12.40
N LEU A 107 9.92 3.43 12.61
CA LEU A 107 10.34 2.35 13.51
C LEU A 107 11.62 1.64 13.01
N LEU A 108 11.84 1.61 11.71
CA LEU A 108 13.05 1.09 11.09
C LEU A 108 14.25 2.04 11.14
N GLY A 109 14.06 3.30 11.52
CA GLY A 109 15.09 4.34 11.39
C GLY A 109 15.45 4.69 9.94
N ASP A 110 14.59 4.36 8.97
CA ASP A 110 14.82 4.63 7.56
C ASP A 110 14.30 6.02 7.18
N ASP A 111 15.10 7.03 7.53
CA ASP A 111 14.77 8.44 7.31
C ASP A 111 14.55 8.79 5.85
N LYS A 112 15.31 8.16 4.93
CA LYS A 112 15.16 8.37 3.49
C LYS A 112 13.79 7.90 3.03
N MET A 113 13.44 6.64 3.32
CA MET A 113 12.15 6.08 2.95
C MET A 113 10.99 6.86 3.59
N ARG A 114 11.13 7.22 4.87
CA ARG A 114 10.13 8.04 5.56
C ARG A 114 9.90 9.39 4.87
N ASN A 115 10.96 10.07 4.43
CA ASN A 115 10.85 11.36 3.77
C ASN A 115 10.22 11.25 2.38
N ASP A 116 10.53 10.20 1.62
CA ASP A 116 9.91 9.95 0.32
C ASP A 116 8.42 9.62 0.45
N LEU A 117 8.04 8.81 1.45
CA LEU A 117 6.64 8.55 1.78
C LEU A 117 5.88 9.82 2.18
N LYS A 118 6.49 10.71 2.97
CA LYS A 118 5.88 11.99 3.36
C LYS A 118 5.58 12.89 2.16
N LYS A 119 6.44 12.91 1.13
CA LYS A 119 6.18 13.68 -0.09
C LYS A 119 4.95 13.15 -0.84
N ASN A 120 4.81 11.84 -0.97
CA ASN A 120 3.67 11.24 -1.67
C ASN A 120 2.38 11.33 -0.84
N TYR A 121 2.49 11.19 0.49
CA TYR A 121 1.40 11.46 1.43
C TYR A 121 0.83 12.89 1.26
N ALA A 122 1.70 13.90 1.15
CA ALA A 122 1.26 15.28 0.93
C ALA A 122 0.47 15.43 -0.38
N LYS A 123 0.94 14.83 -1.48
CA LYS A 123 0.22 14.82 -2.75
C LYS A 123 -1.16 14.17 -2.64
N ALA A 124 -1.28 13.07 -1.90
CA ALA A 124 -2.57 12.40 -1.69
C ALA A 124 -3.54 13.29 -0.90
N ARG A 125 -3.07 13.97 0.15
CA ARG A 125 -3.88 14.94 0.90
C ARG A 125 -4.32 16.12 0.06
N ASP A 126 -3.41 16.70 -0.72
CA ASP A 126 -3.71 17.85 -1.57
C ASP A 126 -4.75 17.47 -2.63
N LEU A 127 -4.67 16.27 -3.19
CA LEU A 127 -5.65 15.77 -4.14
C LEU A 127 -7.02 15.55 -3.47
N LEU A 128 -7.06 14.93 -2.29
CA LEU A 128 -8.29 14.75 -1.52
C LEU A 128 -8.95 16.11 -1.20
N ALA A 129 -8.17 17.09 -0.75
CA ALA A 129 -8.68 18.43 -0.45
C ALA A 129 -9.29 19.12 -1.69
N LYS A 130 -8.70 18.91 -2.88
CA LYS A 130 -9.24 19.42 -4.14
C LYS A 130 -10.52 18.71 -4.57
N LYS A 131 -10.66 17.41 -4.26
CA LYS A 131 -11.83 16.58 -4.62
C LYS A 131 -12.98 16.70 -3.62
N SER A 132 -12.69 17.01 -2.37
CA SER A 132 -13.66 17.21 -1.28
C SER A 132 -13.54 18.61 -0.65
N PRO A 133 -13.72 19.70 -1.42
CA PRO A 133 -13.58 21.06 -0.88
C PRO A 133 -14.68 21.44 0.14
N ASN A 134 -15.76 20.65 0.24
CA ASN A 134 -16.99 21.03 0.96
C ASN A 134 -17.26 20.30 2.29
N VAL A 135 -16.32 19.54 2.86
CA VAL A 135 -16.51 18.89 4.18
C VAL A 135 -16.27 19.86 5.36
N SER A 136 -16.27 21.17 5.13
CA SER A 136 -16.00 22.19 6.16
C SER A 136 -17.14 23.21 6.40
N VAL A 137 -18.41 22.87 6.17
CA VAL A 137 -19.52 23.80 6.52
C VAL A 137 -20.75 23.19 7.21
N LEU A 138 -20.72 21.95 7.69
CA LEU A 138 -21.90 21.33 8.34
C LEU A 138 -21.64 20.80 9.77
N GLY A 139 -20.72 21.43 10.50
CA GLY A 139 -20.38 21.06 11.88
C GLY A 139 -20.39 22.20 12.91
N ALA A 140 -21.01 23.34 12.59
CA ALA A 140 -21.17 24.45 13.52
C ALA A 140 -22.53 25.15 13.29
N ALA A 141 -23.59 24.56 13.85
CA ALA A 141 -24.84 25.23 14.17
C ALA A 141 -25.31 24.70 15.53
#